data_AF-A0A1W9LC61-F1
#
_entry.id   AF-A0A1W9LC61-F1
#
_cell.length_a   1.000
_cell.length_b   1.000
_cell.length_c   1.000
_cell.angle_alpha   90.00
_cell.angle_beta   90.00
_cell.angle_gamma   90.00
#
_symmetry.space_group_name_H-M   'P 1'
#
loop_
_entity.id
_entity.type
_entity.pdbx_description
1 polymer ?
#
loop_
_entity_poly.entity_id
_entity_poly.type
_entity_poly.pdbx_seq_one_letter_code
_entity_poly.pdbx_strand_id
1 'polypeptide(L)'
;MADEATFLARREFLRRGLAGAAGLCAAAAAAGAMRGAVSQAATVWQIDPTLCVQCGQCMTHCVLAPSAVKCVHTYAMCGYCKLCFGFFQPGAAALTTAAENQMCPTGAIRRTFIEAPYYEYTIDEKLCTGCGKCVKGCNTFGNGSLHLQILRDLCVNCNECAIARACPADAIARVPVEQAYRMKSSHAPAAAPAAGPPADA
;
A
#
# COMPACT_ATOMS: atom_id res chain seq x y z
N MET A 1 -55.64 -44.99 29.79
CA MET A 1 -54.74 -45.44 28.71
C MET A 1 -54.64 -44.44 27.54
N ALA A 2 -55.71 -43.73 27.14
CA ALA A 2 -55.63 -42.71 26.05
C ALA A 2 -54.89 -41.41 26.45
N ASP A 3 -54.90 -41.05 27.73
CA ASP A 3 -54.29 -39.81 28.24
C ASP A 3 -52.74 -39.88 28.24
N GLU A 4 -52.18 -41.06 28.54
CA GLU A 4 -50.73 -41.27 28.65
C GLU A 4 -50.02 -41.29 27.27
N ALA A 5 -50.68 -41.82 26.24
CA ALA A 5 -50.18 -41.79 24.86
C ALA A 5 -50.11 -40.35 24.30
N THR A 6 -51.07 -39.52 24.67
CA THR A 6 -51.16 -38.11 24.25
C THR A 6 -50.07 -37.26 24.93
N PHE A 7 -49.76 -37.57 26.20
CA PHE A 7 -48.68 -36.92 26.95
C PHE A 7 -47.28 -37.27 26.42
N LEU A 8 -47.05 -38.54 26.07
CA LEU A 8 -45.81 -38.99 25.43
C LEU A 8 -45.60 -38.34 24.04
N ALA A 9 -46.66 -38.23 23.24
CA ALA A 9 -46.61 -37.57 21.93
C ALA A 9 -46.29 -36.07 22.01
N ARG A 10 -46.86 -35.34 22.99
CA ARG A 10 -46.54 -33.93 23.25
C ARG A 10 -45.10 -33.73 23.69
N ARG A 11 -44.58 -34.61 24.56
CA ARG A 11 -43.21 -34.54 25.05
C ARG A 11 -42.19 -34.80 23.94
N GLU A 12 -42.48 -35.76 23.06
CA GLU A 12 -41.65 -36.06 21.89
C GLU A 12 -41.63 -34.88 20.88
N PHE A 13 -42.77 -34.24 20.64
CA PHE A 13 -42.89 -33.05 19.79
C PHE A 13 -42.07 -31.87 20.32
N LEU A 14 -42.19 -31.57 21.62
CA LEU A 14 -41.41 -30.50 22.27
C LEU A 14 -39.91 -30.80 22.24
N ARG A 15 -39.51 -32.04 22.46
CA ARG A 15 -38.09 -32.44 22.47
C ARG A 15 -37.46 -32.33 21.08
N ARG A 16 -38.17 -32.72 20.02
CA ARG A 16 -37.73 -32.56 18.63
C ARG A 16 -37.74 -31.10 18.19
N GLY A 17 -38.73 -30.32 18.62
CA GLY A 17 -38.78 -28.88 18.38
C GLY A 17 -37.61 -28.13 19.03
N LEU A 18 -37.31 -28.43 20.29
CA LEU A 18 -36.15 -27.87 21.00
C LEU A 18 -34.82 -28.30 20.38
N ALA A 19 -34.69 -29.58 19.99
CA ALA A 19 -33.48 -30.07 19.31
C ALA A 19 -33.29 -29.41 17.93
N GLY A 20 -34.36 -29.23 17.16
CA GLY A 20 -34.32 -28.53 15.88
C GLY A 20 -33.96 -27.05 16.03
N ALA A 21 -34.55 -26.35 17.01
CA ALA A 21 -34.22 -24.97 17.34
C ALA A 21 -32.76 -24.81 17.80
N ALA A 22 -32.27 -25.72 18.66
CA ALA A 22 -30.87 -25.72 19.09
C ALA A 22 -29.92 -25.97 17.91
N GLY A 23 -30.26 -26.89 16.99
CA GLY A 23 -29.50 -27.15 15.78
C GLY A 23 -29.42 -25.92 14.85
N LEU A 24 -30.54 -25.22 14.66
CA LEU A 24 -30.58 -23.97 13.88
C LEU A 24 -29.76 -22.85 14.53
N CYS A 25 -29.85 -22.67 15.84
CA CYS A 25 -29.04 -21.70 16.57
C CYS A 25 -27.54 -22.03 16.49
N ALA A 26 -27.16 -23.30 16.61
CA ALA A 26 -25.77 -23.73 16.49
C ALA A 26 -25.23 -23.51 15.07
N ALA A 27 -26.02 -23.79 14.03
CA ALA A 27 -25.65 -23.53 12.65
C ALA A 27 -25.51 -22.01 12.37
N ALA A 28 -26.41 -21.19 12.90
CA ALA A 28 -26.32 -19.73 12.79
C ALA A 28 -25.10 -19.17 13.52
N ALA A 29 -24.78 -19.67 14.72
CA ALA A 29 -23.59 -19.28 15.47
C ALA A 29 -22.29 -19.69 14.73
N ALA A 30 -22.25 -20.91 14.17
CA ALA A 30 -21.12 -21.36 13.36
C ALA A 30 -20.94 -20.51 12.09
N ALA A 31 -22.02 -20.17 11.40
CA ALA A 31 -21.98 -19.28 10.24
C ALA A 31 -21.52 -17.85 10.61
N GLY A 32 -21.94 -17.33 11.77
CA GLY A 32 -21.49 -16.04 12.31
C GLY A 32 -20.00 -16.03 12.65
N ALA A 33 -19.50 -17.10 13.31
CA ALA A 33 -18.08 -17.23 13.65
C ALA A 33 -17.17 -17.32 12.41
N MET A 34 -17.60 -18.04 11.37
CA MET A 34 -16.87 -18.12 10.10
C MET A 34 -16.80 -16.76 9.37
N ARG A 35 -17.85 -15.93 9.46
CA ARG A 35 -17.83 -14.56 8.91
C ARG A 35 -16.89 -13.63 9.67
N GLY A 36 -16.82 -13.75 11.00
CA GLY A 36 -15.91 -12.95 11.83
C GLY A 36 -14.43 -13.34 11.69
N ALA A 37 -14.14 -14.62 11.43
CA ALA A 37 -12.78 -15.10 11.19
C ALA A 37 -12.20 -14.64 9.83
N VAL A 38 -13.06 -14.39 8.84
CA VAL A 38 -12.66 -13.91 7.50
C VAL A 38 -12.35 -12.40 7.47
N SER A 39 -12.70 -11.62 8.50
CA SER A 39 -12.67 -10.15 8.44
C SER A 39 -11.53 -9.46 9.21
N GLN A 40 -10.48 -10.16 9.66
CA GLN A 40 -9.22 -9.50 10.04
C GLN A 40 -8.18 -9.69 8.94
N ALA A 41 -8.46 -9.19 7.74
CA ALA A 41 -7.41 -9.04 6.74
C ALA A 41 -6.29 -8.19 7.36
N ALA A 42 -5.07 -8.72 7.37
CA ALA A 42 -3.91 -7.97 7.87
C ALA A 42 -3.86 -6.63 7.13
N THR A 43 -3.69 -5.54 7.87
CA THR A 43 -3.55 -4.21 7.28
C THR A 43 -2.12 -3.74 7.38
N VAL A 44 -1.70 -2.98 6.38
CA VAL A 44 -0.37 -2.40 6.27
C VAL A 44 -0.49 -0.92 5.94
N TRP A 45 0.51 -0.14 6.33
CA TRP A 45 0.63 1.25 5.89
C TRP A 45 1.07 1.30 4.43
N GLN A 46 0.35 2.07 3.62
CA GLN A 46 0.78 2.37 2.26
C GLN A 46 0.62 3.82 1.84
N ILE A 47 1.48 4.20 0.90
CA ILE A 47 1.44 5.51 0.23
C ILE A 47 0.55 5.42 -1.01
N ASP A 48 -0.38 6.35 -1.13
CA ASP A 48 -1.05 6.67 -2.38
C ASP A 48 -0.18 7.65 -3.19
N PRO A 49 0.42 7.21 -4.31
CA PRO A 49 1.34 8.04 -5.06
C PRO A 49 0.63 9.13 -5.89
N THR A 50 -0.70 9.11 -5.96
CA THR A 50 -1.50 10.16 -6.62
C THR A 50 -1.72 11.36 -5.70
N LEU A 51 -1.79 11.12 -4.38
CA LEU A 51 -1.92 12.18 -3.36
C LEU A 51 -0.56 12.68 -2.88
N CYS A 52 0.50 11.87 -2.97
CA CYS A 52 1.81 12.24 -2.48
C CYS A 52 2.34 13.54 -3.13
N VAL A 53 2.71 14.52 -2.30
CA VAL A 53 3.30 15.82 -2.71
C VAL A 53 4.83 15.91 -2.56
N GLN A 54 5.50 14.78 -2.29
CA GLN A 54 6.95 14.69 -2.11
C GLN A 54 7.50 15.69 -1.06
N CYS A 55 6.84 15.78 0.09
CA CYS A 55 7.20 16.72 1.16
C CYS A 55 8.54 16.41 1.88
N GLY A 56 9.10 15.21 1.68
CA GLY A 56 10.35 14.78 2.33
C GLY A 56 10.19 14.24 3.77
N GLN A 57 9.01 14.33 4.38
CA GLN A 57 8.80 13.91 5.78
C GLN A 57 8.96 12.39 6.01
N CYS A 58 8.79 11.57 4.96
CA CYS A 58 9.01 10.14 5.02
C CYS A 58 10.45 9.76 5.45
N MET A 59 11.44 10.58 5.09
CA MET A 59 12.84 10.38 5.45
C MET A 59 13.12 10.69 6.92
N THR A 60 12.42 11.68 7.49
CA THR A 60 12.75 12.25 8.80
C THR A 60 11.87 11.72 9.94
N HIS A 61 10.64 11.29 9.63
CA HIS A 61 9.66 10.86 10.65
C HIS A 61 9.52 9.35 10.75
N CYS A 62 10.16 8.57 9.89
CA CYS A 62 10.15 7.12 10.03
C CYS A 62 10.96 6.73 11.27
N VAL A 63 10.45 5.78 12.05
CA VAL A 63 11.18 5.24 13.22
C VAL A 63 12.42 4.44 12.81
N LEU A 64 12.54 4.08 11.52
CA LEU A 64 13.70 3.42 10.95
C LEU A 64 14.57 4.44 10.21
N ALA A 65 15.89 4.27 10.32
CA ALA A 65 16.89 5.03 9.59
C ALA A 65 17.89 4.06 8.93
N PRO A 66 17.92 3.93 7.60
CA PRO A 66 17.06 4.59 6.61
C PRO A 66 15.57 4.20 6.71
N SER A 67 14.69 5.11 6.26
CA SER A 67 13.23 4.92 6.26
C SER A 67 12.80 3.63 5.54
N ALA A 68 11.69 3.03 5.98
CA ALA A 68 11.00 1.96 5.24
C ALA A 68 10.40 2.46 3.91
N VAL A 69 10.26 3.78 3.74
CA VAL A 69 9.83 4.37 2.48
C VAL A 69 10.98 4.41 1.49
N LYS A 70 10.78 3.86 0.30
CA LYS A 70 11.75 3.89 -0.79
C LYS A 70 11.14 4.51 -2.04
N CYS A 71 12.02 5.03 -2.89
CA CYS A 71 11.68 5.30 -4.28
C CYS A 71 11.51 3.96 -4.99
N VAL A 72 10.40 3.76 -5.67
CA VAL A 72 10.15 2.63 -6.56
C VAL A 72 10.02 3.12 -7.99
N HIS A 73 10.34 2.24 -8.93
CA HIS A 73 10.35 2.54 -10.35
C HIS A 73 9.33 1.68 -11.09
N THR A 74 8.26 2.30 -11.61
CA THR A 74 7.38 1.64 -12.58
C THR A 74 8.03 1.67 -13.95
N TYR A 75 8.84 0.66 -14.27
CA TYR A 75 9.55 0.54 -15.54
C TYR A 75 8.63 0.62 -16.77
N ALA A 76 7.40 0.08 -16.68
CA ALA A 76 6.41 0.11 -17.76
C ALA A 76 5.91 1.54 -18.11
N MET A 77 6.17 2.52 -17.24
CA MET A 77 5.87 3.93 -17.50
C MET A 77 7.11 4.70 -17.96
N CYS A 78 8.32 4.21 -17.72
CA CYS A 78 9.54 4.98 -17.87
C CYS A 78 9.89 5.23 -19.34
N GLY A 79 10.31 6.45 -19.65
CA GLY A 79 10.78 6.82 -20.99
C GLY A 79 12.27 6.52 -21.22
N TYR A 80 12.99 6.01 -20.20
CA TYR A 80 14.42 5.71 -20.26
C TYR A 80 15.28 6.87 -20.80
N CYS A 81 14.91 8.11 -20.47
CA CYS A 81 15.47 9.30 -21.09
C CYS A 81 16.97 9.46 -20.81
N LYS A 82 17.77 9.90 -21.80
CA LYS A 82 19.15 10.37 -21.58
C LYS A 82 19.22 11.46 -20.52
N LEU A 83 18.31 12.45 -20.59
CA LEU A 83 18.09 13.50 -19.61
C LEU A 83 16.88 13.11 -18.74
N CYS A 84 17.15 12.56 -17.57
CA CYS A 84 16.11 12.19 -16.61
C CYS A 84 16.04 13.23 -15.48
N PHE A 85 14.91 13.93 -15.36
CA PHE A 85 14.67 14.93 -14.31
C PHE A 85 14.54 14.32 -12.90
N GLY A 86 14.37 13.01 -12.78
CA GLY A 86 14.47 12.30 -11.50
C GLY A 86 15.91 11.94 -11.11
N PHE A 87 16.84 11.94 -12.07
CA PHE A 87 18.25 11.62 -11.83
C PHE A 87 19.12 12.86 -11.77
N PHE A 88 18.94 13.83 -12.67
CA PHE A 88 19.76 15.03 -12.75
C PHE A 88 19.14 16.19 -11.97
N GLN A 89 19.94 16.93 -11.20
CA GLN A 89 19.49 18.17 -10.60
C GLN A 89 19.34 19.29 -11.64
N PRO A 90 18.43 20.27 -11.43
CA PRO A 90 18.32 21.42 -12.32
C PRO A 90 19.67 22.15 -12.46
N GLY A 91 20.05 22.46 -13.70
CA GLY A 91 21.31 23.17 -13.98
C GLY A 91 22.58 22.30 -13.91
N ALA A 92 22.46 20.96 -13.92
CA ALA A 92 23.62 20.08 -14.03
C ALA A 92 24.51 20.48 -15.23
N ALA A 93 25.79 20.72 -14.99
CA ALA A 93 26.72 21.22 -16.00
C ALA A 93 27.01 20.19 -17.11
N ALA A 94 26.89 18.90 -16.78
CA ALA A 94 27.04 17.80 -17.73
C ALA A 94 26.13 16.62 -17.35
N LEU A 95 25.72 15.83 -18.35
CA LEU A 95 24.90 14.63 -18.15
C LEU A 95 25.76 13.41 -17.78
N THR A 96 26.54 13.53 -16.71
CA THR A 96 27.41 12.47 -16.17
C THR A 96 26.89 11.95 -14.83
N THR A 97 27.42 10.82 -14.35
CA THR A 97 27.03 10.24 -13.06
C THR A 97 27.79 10.84 -11.87
N ALA A 98 28.52 11.94 -12.04
CA ALA A 98 29.19 12.62 -10.94
C ALA A 98 28.16 13.15 -9.91
N ALA A 99 28.53 13.17 -8.64
CA ALA A 99 27.59 13.41 -7.52
C ALA A 99 26.92 14.79 -7.61
N GLU A 100 27.66 15.80 -8.05
CA GLU A 100 27.20 17.17 -8.29
C GLU A 100 26.26 17.31 -9.48
N ASN A 101 25.99 16.24 -10.24
CA ASN A 101 24.93 16.25 -11.25
C ASN A 101 23.68 15.53 -10.77
N GLN A 102 23.77 14.72 -9.70
CA GLN A 102 22.68 13.86 -9.26
C GLN A 102 21.68 14.59 -8.36
N MET A 103 20.39 14.29 -8.54
CA MET A 103 19.28 14.75 -7.71
C MET A 103 19.19 13.96 -6.39
N CYS A 104 19.61 12.70 -6.38
CA CYS A 104 19.58 11.87 -5.19
C CYS A 104 20.78 12.20 -4.28
N PRO A 105 20.56 12.71 -3.05
CA PRO A 105 21.66 13.14 -2.18
C PRO A 105 22.53 12.00 -1.67
N THR A 106 22.02 10.76 -1.67
CA THR A 106 22.74 9.56 -1.23
C THR A 106 23.26 8.70 -2.39
N GLY A 107 23.11 9.17 -3.64
CA GLY A 107 23.53 8.40 -4.82
C GLY A 107 22.76 7.08 -5.00
N ALA A 108 21.53 6.99 -4.50
CA ALA A 108 20.75 5.76 -4.52
C ALA A 108 20.18 5.38 -5.89
N ILE A 109 20.38 6.18 -6.93
CA ILE A 109 19.91 5.86 -8.28
C ILE A 109 21.12 5.49 -9.12
N ARG A 110 21.11 4.29 -9.71
CA ARG A 110 22.14 3.87 -10.66
C ARG A 110 21.62 4.10 -12.07
N ARG A 111 22.47 4.68 -12.92
CA ARG A 111 22.18 4.94 -14.32
C ARG A 111 23.01 4.03 -15.20
N THR A 112 22.35 3.18 -15.97
CA THR A 112 22.98 2.21 -16.86
C THR A 112 22.68 2.57 -18.31
N PHE A 113 23.70 2.62 -19.15
CA PHE A 113 23.51 2.81 -20.59
C PHE A 113 22.95 1.52 -21.21
N ILE A 114 21.89 1.65 -22.01
CA ILE A 114 21.32 0.52 -22.78
C ILE A 114 21.78 0.66 -24.24
N GLU A 115 21.22 1.65 -24.93
CA GLU A 115 21.53 2.01 -26.32
C GLU A 115 21.24 3.50 -26.50
N ALA A 116 21.70 4.17 -27.57
CA ALA A 116 21.38 5.58 -27.74
C ALA A 116 19.91 5.76 -28.21
N PRO A 117 19.09 6.64 -27.59
CA PRO A 117 19.36 7.58 -26.50
C PRO A 117 18.94 7.10 -25.08
N TYR A 118 18.73 5.80 -24.89
CA TYR A 118 18.12 5.20 -23.72
C TYR A 118 19.09 4.82 -22.58
N TYR A 119 18.65 5.12 -21.36
CA TYR A 119 19.33 4.77 -20.12
C TYR A 119 18.34 4.20 -19.11
N GLU A 120 18.72 3.11 -18.45
CA GLU A 120 17.98 2.54 -17.33
C GLU A 120 18.37 3.20 -16.02
N TYR A 121 17.38 3.31 -15.14
CA TYR A 121 17.52 3.86 -13.80
C TYR A 121 17.05 2.83 -12.78
N THR A 122 17.96 2.32 -11.95
CA THR A 122 17.61 1.37 -10.89
C THR A 122 17.81 2.01 -9.52
N ILE A 123 16.97 1.66 -8.54
CA ILE A 123 17.06 2.19 -7.19
C ILE A 123 17.85 1.22 -6.30
N ASP A 124 18.89 1.71 -5.64
CA ASP A 124 19.58 1.02 -4.56
C ASP A 124 18.85 1.32 -3.23
N GLU A 125 18.04 0.38 -2.78
CA GLU A 125 17.18 0.53 -1.60
C GLU A 125 17.97 0.75 -0.30
N LYS A 126 19.22 0.26 -0.23
CA LYS A 126 20.08 0.43 0.95
C LYS A 126 20.52 1.89 1.11
N LEU A 127 20.73 2.59 0.00
CA LEU A 127 21.09 4.01 -0.02
C LEU A 127 19.87 4.93 -0.02
N CYS A 128 18.72 4.45 -0.50
CA CYS A 128 17.51 5.28 -0.61
C CYS A 128 16.91 5.57 0.78
N THR A 129 16.77 6.86 1.10
CA THR A 129 16.22 7.32 2.39
C THR A 129 14.75 7.70 2.35
N GLY A 130 14.11 7.60 1.18
CA GLY A 130 12.70 7.99 1.02
C GLY A 130 12.45 9.50 0.94
N CYS A 131 13.46 10.32 0.59
CA CYS A 131 13.34 11.79 0.57
C CYS A 131 12.42 12.35 -0.53
N GLY A 132 12.12 11.59 -1.58
CA GLY A 132 11.18 11.99 -2.65
C GLY A 132 11.70 13.04 -3.65
N LYS A 133 12.96 13.50 -3.57
CA LYS A 133 13.50 14.50 -4.53
C LYS A 133 13.43 14.01 -5.98
N CYS A 134 13.91 12.79 -6.25
CA CYS A 134 13.84 12.17 -7.58
C CYS A 134 12.41 11.97 -8.08
N VAL A 135 11.50 11.60 -7.17
CA VAL A 135 10.07 11.47 -7.46
C VAL A 135 9.48 12.81 -7.88
N LYS A 136 9.83 13.89 -7.18
CA LYS A 136 9.36 15.25 -7.51
C LYS A 136 9.80 15.64 -8.92
N GLY A 137 11.09 15.51 -9.23
CA GLY A 137 11.60 15.81 -10.58
C GLY A 137 10.95 14.98 -11.68
N CYS A 138 10.78 13.67 -11.44
CA CYS A 138 10.12 12.76 -12.38
C CYS A 138 8.63 13.09 -12.60
N ASN A 139 7.90 13.50 -11.55
CA ASN A 139 6.49 13.89 -11.66
C ASN A 139 6.32 15.27 -12.34
N THR A 140 7.21 16.23 -12.08
CA THR A 140 7.05 17.59 -12.60
C THR A 140 7.41 17.72 -14.07
N PHE A 141 8.48 17.04 -14.51
CA PHE A 141 9.03 17.22 -15.87
C PHE A 141 9.16 15.92 -16.66
N GLY A 142 8.93 14.77 -16.01
CA GLY A 142 8.92 13.47 -16.65
C GLY A 142 7.51 12.91 -16.76
N ASN A 143 7.41 11.60 -16.78
CA ASN A 143 6.16 10.85 -16.87
C ASN A 143 5.69 10.27 -15.52
N GLY A 144 6.35 10.64 -14.41
CA GLY A 144 5.99 10.17 -13.08
C GLY A 144 6.20 8.67 -12.81
N SER A 145 7.09 8.01 -13.56
CA SER A 145 7.45 6.59 -13.37
C SER A 145 8.14 6.30 -12.03
N LEU A 146 8.79 7.29 -11.40
CA LEU A 146 9.32 7.19 -10.05
C LEU A 146 8.28 7.67 -9.03
N HIS A 147 8.05 6.90 -7.97
CA HIS A 147 7.17 7.30 -6.86
C HIS A 147 7.61 6.65 -5.54
N LEU A 148 7.05 7.11 -4.42
CA LEU A 148 7.38 6.57 -3.09
C LEU A 148 6.42 5.45 -2.71
N GLN A 149 6.93 4.38 -2.11
CA GLN A 149 6.16 3.30 -1.50
C GLN A 149 6.75 2.94 -0.15
N ILE A 150 5.91 2.45 0.77
CA ILE A 150 6.36 1.81 2.02
C ILE A 150 6.67 0.36 1.69
N LEU A 151 7.94 -0.05 1.77
CA LEU A 151 8.33 -1.42 1.53
C LEU A 151 8.00 -2.29 2.75
N ARG A 152 7.16 -3.30 2.55
CA ARG A 152 6.57 -4.12 3.63
C ARG A 152 7.61 -4.96 4.39
N ASP A 153 8.62 -5.43 3.68
CA ASP A 153 9.76 -6.18 4.24
C ASP A 153 10.65 -5.31 5.14
N LEU A 154 10.68 -3.99 4.91
CA LEU A 154 11.39 -3.04 5.77
C LEU A 154 10.51 -2.47 6.88
N CYS A 155 9.20 -2.32 6.62
CA CYS A 155 8.27 -1.69 7.54
C CYS A 155 8.01 -2.57 8.78
N VAL A 156 8.26 -2.02 9.97
CA VAL A 156 7.93 -2.69 11.25
C VAL A 156 6.45 -2.57 11.64
N ASN A 157 5.59 -2.12 10.71
CA ASN A 157 4.15 -1.96 10.85
C ASN A 157 3.70 -1.30 12.17
N CYS A 158 4.25 -0.12 12.48
CA CYS A 158 3.90 0.64 13.70
C CYS A 158 2.37 0.78 13.85
N ASN A 159 1.84 0.61 15.06
CA ASN A 159 0.40 0.77 15.31
C ASN A 159 -0.12 2.15 14.88
N GLU A 160 0.69 3.19 15.08
CA GLU A 160 0.45 4.55 14.63
C GLU A 160 1.67 5.04 13.85
N CYS A 161 1.50 5.29 12.55
CA CYS A 161 2.60 5.61 11.67
C CYS A 161 2.98 7.10 11.79
N ALA A 162 4.18 7.38 12.31
CA ALA A 162 4.67 8.75 12.46
C ALA A 162 4.78 9.51 11.13
N ILE A 163 5.17 8.85 10.03
CA ILE A 163 5.17 9.47 8.71
C ILE A 163 3.77 9.75 8.18
N ALA A 164 2.76 8.97 8.57
CA ALA A 164 1.38 9.21 8.16
C ALA A 164 0.83 10.46 8.86
N ARG A 165 1.03 10.59 10.18
CA ARG A 165 0.66 11.80 10.93
C ARG A 165 1.34 13.07 10.42
N ALA A 166 2.58 12.95 9.95
CA ALA A 166 3.36 14.09 9.45
C ALA A 166 3.12 14.38 7.96
N CYS A 167 2.32 13.57 7.25
CA CYS A 167 2.09 13.75 5.81
C CYS A 167 1.10 14.91 5.57
N PRO A 168 1.52 16.02 4.95
CA PRO A 168 0.64 17.17 4.75
C PRO A 168 -0.41 16.98 3.64
N ALA A 169 -0.39 15.83 2.95
CA ALA A 169 -1.28 15.52 1.85
C ALA A 169 -2.17 14.30 2.14
N ASP A 170 -2.15 13.80 3.38
CA ASP A 170 -2.90 12.61 3.81
C ASP A 170 -2.73 11.41 2.86
N ALA A 171 -1.54 11.30 2.25
CA ALA A 171 -1.25 10.31 1.23
C ALA A 171 -0.92 8.93 1.81
N ILE A 172 -0.97 8.75 3.14
CA ILE A 172 -0.56 7.51 3.81
C ILE A 172 -1.72 6.98 4.64
N ALA A 173 -2.17 5.77 4.32
CA ALA A 173 -3.30 5.16 4.98
C ALA A 173 -3.03 3.69 5.31
N ARG A 174 -3.80 3.15 6.25
CA ARG A 174 -3.89 1.69 6.46
C ARG A 174 -4.76 1.10 5.35
N VAL A 175 -4.24 0.07 4.68
CA VAL A 175 -4.97 -0.67 3.64
C VAL A 175 -4.87 -2.17 3.91
N PRO A 176 -5.84 -2.99 3.46
CA PRO A 176 -5.67 -4.45 3.43
C PRO A 176 -4.41 -4.81 2.65
N VAL A 177 -3.69 -5.88 3.06
CA VAL A 177 -2.48 -6.35 2.36
C VAL A 177 -2.72 -6.55 0.86
N GLU A 178 -3.93 -6.92 0.48
CA GLU A 178 -4.25 -7.28 -0.92
C GLU A 178 -4.41 -6.03 -1.81
N GLN A 179 -4.48 -4.86 -1.18
CA GLN A 179 -4.51 -3.55 -1.82
C GLN A 179 -3.19 -2.79 -1.61
N ALA A 180 -2.17 -3.43 -1.04
CA ALA A 180 -0.87 -2.82 -0.85
C ALA A 180 -0.16 -2.58 -2.20
N TYR A 181 0.82 -1.67 -2.19
CA TYR A 181 1.59 -1.28 -3.38
C TYR A 181 0.72 -0.74 -4.52
N ARG A 182 0.08 0.40 -4.28
CA ARG A 182 -0.60 1.18 -5.32
C ARG A 182 0.43 1.77 -6.27
N MET A 183 0.85 1.01 -7.27
CA MET A 183 1.82 1.48 -8.26
C MET A 183 1.13 2.44 -9.23
N LYS A 184 1.83 3.51 -9.62
CA LYS A 184 1.43 4.29 -10.79
C LYS A 184 1.50 3.41 -12.03
N SER A 185 0.58 3.63 -12.97
CA SER A 185 0.56 2.99 -14.29
C SER A 185 0.26 4.03 -15.38
N SER A 186 0.71 3.76 -16.60
CA SER A 186 0.51 4.64 -17.78
C SER A 186 -0.93 4.62 -18.29
N HIS A 187 -1.68 3.58 -17.93
CA HIS A 187 -3.10 3.44 -18.20
C HIS A 187 -3.82 3.66 -16.88
N ALA A 188 -4.71 4.65 -16.79
CA ALA A 188 -5.47 4.88 -15.57
C ALA A 188 -6.14 3.56 -15.15
N PRO A 189 -5.82 2.99 -13.98
CA PRO A 189 -6.61 1.89 -13.47
C PRO A 189 -8.01 2.45 -13.24
N ALA A 190 -9.04 1.72 -13.68
CA ALA A 190 -10.42 2.04 -13.32
C ALA A 190 -10.43 2.30 -11.82
N ALA A 191 -10.91 3.49 -11.42
CA ALA A 191 -10.92 3.90 -10.03
C ALA A 191 -11.45 2.75 -9.19
N ALA A 192 -10.65 2.28 -8.22
CA ALA A 192 -11.15 1.35 -7.23
C ALA A 192 -12.42 2.00 -6.64
N PRO A 193 -13.54 1.27 -6.56
CA PRO A 193 -14.76 1.84 -6.01
C PRO A 193 -14.42 2.42 -4.65
N ALA A 194 -14.77 3.70 -4.46
CA ALA A 194 -14.62 4.35 -3.17
C ALA A 194 -15.19 3.40 -2.11
N ALA A 195 -14.38 3.03 -1.12
CA ALA A 195 -14.91 2.35 0.05
C ALA A 195 -16.04 3.24 0.57
N GLY A 196 -17.27 2.72 0.48
CA GLY A 196 -18.44 3.42 0.98
C GLY A 196 -18.23 3.81 2.45
N PRO A 197 -18.93 4.84 2.94
CA PRO A 197 -18.87 5.17 4.36
C PRO A 197 -19.13 3.90 5.19
N PRO A 198 -18.48 3.75 6.35
CA PRO A 198 -18.73 2.61 7.23
C PRO A 198 -20.24 2.51 7.46
N ALA A 199 -20.80 1.35 7.12
CA ALA A 199 -22.20 1.06 7.34
C ALA A 199 -22.37 0.85 8.84
N ASP A 200 -22.57 1.94 9.59
CA ASP A 200 -23.17 1.99 10.93
C ASP A 200 -23.42 3.47 11.29
N ALA A 201 -24.62 3.96 10.93
CA ALA A 201 -25.31 5.10 11.50
C ALA A 201 -26.81 4.79 11.54
#